data_AF-A0A7V9GNC3-F1
#
_entry.id   AF-A0A7V9GNC3-F1
#
_cell.length_a   1.000
_cell.length_b   1.000
_cell.length_c   1.000
_cell.angle_alpha   90.00
_cell.angle_beta   90.00
_cell.angle_gamma   90.00
#
_symmetry.space_group_name_H-M   'P 1'
#
loop_
_entity.id
_entity.type
_entity.pdbx_description
1 polymer ?
#
loop_
_entity_poly.entity_id
_entity_poly.type
_entity_poly.pdbx_seq_one_letter_code
_entity_poly.pdbx_strand_id
1 'polypeptide(L)'
;MKGSEIRKTLNRELRTIYSEREAGNIAEMVMEKITGQKRVDRLINDPEISEELVDKFHQAKQRLLNHEPIQYVLGEAWFCGMKLSVDKQVLIPRPETEELVEWVIETVQDWPEPANRNYKILDVGTGSGCIAIALQKKLLAYFEILACDKSDRALTIARKNADDQDALVDFIPMDFLDEDQQKQLPHVDIVVSNPPYIPDSGKNLMADNVVKYEPYMALFVPDDDPLQFYKALASFGKFKLQ
;
A
#
# COMPACT_ATOMS: atom_id res chain seq x y z
N MET A 1 -6.64 -8.22 32.64
CA MET A 1 -6.52 -9.54 31.96
C MET A 1 -5.08 -9.77 31.56
N LYS A 2 -4.57 -11.01 31.60
CA LYS A 2 -3.18 -11.28 31.18
C LYS A 2 -3.05 -11.20 29.66
N GLY A 3 -1.94 -10.66 29.17
CA GLY A 3 -1.68 -10.56 27.73
C GLY A 3 -1.70 -11.93 27.02
N SER A 4 -1.20 -12.97 27.69
CA SER A 4 -1.22 -14.34 27.19
C SER A 4 -2.63 -14.91 27.01
N GLU A 5 -3.58 -14.56 27.88
CA GLU A 5 -4.98 -14.97 27.80
C GLU A 5 -5.72 -14.29 26.64
N ILE A 6 -5.50 -12.98 26.48
CA ILE A 6 -6.07 -12.17 25.39
C ILE A 6 -5.63 -12.74 24.03
N ARG A 7 -4.32 -12.98 23.88
CA ARG A 7 -3.73 -13.58 22.68
C ARG A 7 -4.30 -14.97 22.37
N LYS A 8 -4.38 -15.86 23.38
CA LYS A 8 -4.95 -17.21 23.23
C LYS A 8 -6.42 -17.14 22.80
N THR A 9 -7.18 -16.21 23.39
CA THR A 9 -8.60 -16.00 23.06
C THR A 9 -8.76 -15.57 21.60
N LEU A 10 -7.99 -14.57 21.16
CA LEU A 10 -8.03 -14.12 19.77
C LEU A 10 -7.63 -15.23 18.79
N ASN A 11 -6.53 -15.93 19.06
CA ASN A 11 -6.11 -17.05 18.22
C ASN A 11 -7.20 -18.11 18.07
N ARG A 12 -7.86 -18.48 19.19
CA ARG A 12 -8.95 -19.46 19.16
C ARG A 12 -10.14 -18.99 18.34
N GLU A 13 -10.56 -17.74 18.50
CA GLU A 13 -11.71 -17.19 17.77
C GLU A 13 -11.40 -17.03 16.28
N LEU A 14 -10.20 -16.58 15.92
CA LEU A 14 -9.80 -16.41 14.52
C LEU A 14 -9.66 -17.72 13.75
N ARG A 15 -9.42 -18.86 14.41
CA ARG A 15 -9.41 -20.19 13.77
C ARG A 15 -10.75 -20.58 13.13
N THR A 16 -11.82 -19.86 13.44
CA THR A 16 -13.13 -20.07 12.79
C THR A 16 -13.16 -19.58 11.33
N ILE A 17 -12.24 -18.68 10.97
CA ILE A 17 -12.20 -18.01 9.65
C ILE A 17 -10.80 -18.01 9.00
N TYR A 18 -9.76 -18.39 9.73
CA TYR A 18 -8.37 -18.49 9.25
C TYR A 18 -7.76 -19.85 9.61
N SER A 19 -6.72 -20.27 8.89
CA SER A 19 -5.93 -21.44 9.29
C SER A 19 -5.27 -21.23 10.65
N GLU A 20 -4.88 -22.30 11.34
CA GLU A 20 -4.23 -22.21 12.66
C GLU A 20 -2.98 -21.32 12.63
N ARG A 21 -2.18 -21.44 11.56
CA ARG A 21 -0.96 -20.65 11.38
C ARG A 21 -1.27 -19.16 11.18
N GLU A 22 -2.23 -18.84 10.32
CA GLU A 22 -2.64 -17.46 10.05
C GLU A 22 -3.27 -16.81 11.27
N ALA A 23 -4.20 -17.49 11.94
CA ALA A 23 -4.80 -17.04 13.19
C ALA A 23 -3.73 -16.79 14.27
N GLY A 24 -2.67 -17.59 14.28
CA GLY A 24 -1.49 -17.41 15.13
C GLY A 24 -0.79 -16.10 14.84
N ASN A 25 -0.41 -15.90 13.59
CA ASN A 25 0.32 -14.71 13.15
C ASN A 25 -0.50 -13.43 13.36
N ILE A 26 -1.78 -13.43 12.98
CA ILE A 26 -2.68 -12.29 13.17
C ILE A 26 -2.78 -11.93 14.66
N ALA A 27 -2.95 -12.93 15.54
CA ALA A 27 -3.01 -12.67 16.97
C ALA A 27 -1.70 -12.05 17.49
N GLU A 28 -0.54 -12.50 17.03
CA GLU A 28 0.74 -11.89 17.43
C GLU A 28 0.87 -10.44 16.93
N MET A 29 0.46 -10.16 15.69
CA MET A 29 0.49 -8.81 15.11
C MET A 29 -0.42 -7.84 15.87
N VAL A 30 -1.64 -8.26 16.20
CA VAL A 30 -2.59 -7.46 17.00
C VAL A 30 -2.01 -7.18 18.38
N MET A 31 -1.45 -8.19 19.05
CA MET A 31 -0.84 -7.98 20.37
C MET A 31 0.33 -7.02 20.30
N GLU A 32 1.19 -7.13 19.29
CA GLU A 32 2.32 -6.22 19.10
C GLU A 32 1.85 -4.78 18.88
N LYS A 33 0.82 -4.57 18.06
CA LYS A 33 0.26 -3.24 17.83
C LYS A 33 -0.36 -2.63 19.08
N ILE A 34 -1.08 -3.44 19.87
CA ILE A 34 -1.80 -2.96 21.06
C ILE A 34 -0.84 -2.70 22.21
N THR A 35 0.14 -3.58 22.45
CA THR A 35 1.05 -3.45 23.59
C THR A 35 2.31 -2.67 23.28
N GLY A 36 2.67 -2.48 22.01
CA GLY A 36 3.94 -1.88 21.58
C GLY A 36 5.17 -2.72 21.91
N GLN A 37 4.98 -3.97 22.36
CA GLN A 37 6.06 -4.87 22.79
C GLN A 37 6.24 -5.99 21.78
N LYS A 38 7.47 -6.47 21.56
CA LYS A 38 7.70 -7.63 20.69
C LYS A 38 7.24 -8.92 21.36
N ARG A 39 7.06 -9.97 20.56
CA ARG A 39 6.64 -11.30 21.05
C ARG A 39 7.52 -11.82 22.20
N VAL A 40 8.84 -11.68 22.10
CA VAL A 40 9.78 -12.18 23.11
C VAL A 40 9.56 -11.48 24.46
N ASP A 41 9.39 -10.16 24.45
CA ASP A 41 9.19 -9.37 25.67
C ASP A 41 7.87 -9.76 26.37
N ARG A 42 6.81 -10.01 25.60
CA ARG A 42 5.52 -10.47 26.11
C ARG A 42 5.60 -11.88 26.72
N LEU A 43 6.41 -12.77 26.16
CA LEU A 43 6.58 -14.13 26.67
C LEU A 43 7.33 -14.17 28.00
N ILE A 44 8.27 -13.25 28.20
CA ILE A 44 9.08 -13.18 29.43
C ILE A 44 8.26 -12.55 30.57
N ASN A 45 7.55 -11.46 30.28
CA ASN A 45 6.95 -10.63 31.34
C ASN A 45 5.45 -10.85 31.55
N ASP A 46 4.73 -11.41 30.57
CA ASP A 46 3.26 -11.56 30.51
C ASP A 46 2.49 -10.46 31.27
N PRO A 47 2.63 -9.18 30.84
CA PRO A 47 2.09 -8.06 31.58
C PRO A 47 0.57 -8.12 31.59
N GLU A 48 -0.02 -7.53 32.63
CA GLU A 48 -1.44 -7.22 32.61
C GLU A 48 -1.70 -6.10 31.61
N ILE A 49 -2.77 -6.25 30.84
CA ILE A 49 -3.20 -5.26 29.86
C ILE A 49 -4.23 -4.36 30.52
N SER A 50 -4.02 -3.04 30.39
CA SER A 50 -4.93 -2.02 30.90
C SER A 50 -6.30 -2.09 30.21
N GLU A 51 -7.34 -1.59 30.86
CA GLU A 51 -8.71 -1.59 30.31
C GLU A 51 -8.79 -0.90 28.94
N GLU A 52 -8.09 0.23 28.76
CA GLU A 52 -8.04 0.93 27.46
C GLU A 52 -7.49 0.04 26.33
N LEU A 53 -6.45 -0.75 26.62
CA LEU A 53 -5.87 -1.66 25.63
C LEU A 53 -6.74 -2.89 25.40
N VAL A 54 -7.51 -3.33 26.41
CA VAL A 54 -8.54 -4.36 26.27
C VAL A 54 -9.66 -3.90 25.33
N ASP A 55 -10.08 -2.63 25.41
CA ASP A 55 -11.07 -2.06 24.50
C ASP A 55 -10.56 -2.01 23.06
N LYS A 56 -9.32 -1.55 22.85
CA LYS A 56 -8.67 -1.58 21.52
C LYS A 56 -8.59 -3.01 20.96
N PHE A 57 -8.31 -3.98 21.83
CA PHE A 57 -8.32 -5.39 21.48
C PHE A 57 -9.71 -5.88 21.04
N HIS A 58 -10.76 -5.55 21.79
CA HIS A 58 -12.11 -5.94 21.44
C HIS A 58 -12.55 -5.36 20.10
N GLN A 59 -12.21 -4.09 19.84
CA GLN A 59 -12.46 -3.46 18.54
C GLN A 59 -11.72 -4.17 17.40
N ALA A 60 -10.42 -4.43 17.56
CA ALA A 60 -9.63 -5.14 16.56
C ALA A 60 -10.18 -6.54 16.28
N LYS A 61 -10.52 -7.29 17.34
CA LYS A 61 -11.12 -8.62 17.25
C LYS A 61 -12.43 -8.62 16.46
N GLN A 62 -13.35 -7.68 16.77
CA GLN A 62 -14.62 -7.58 16.07
C GLN A 62 -14.45 -7.26 14.59
N ARG A 63 -13.51 -6.37 14.24
CA ARG A 63 -13.21 -6.04 12.84
C ARG A 63 -12.67 -7.25 12.07
N LEU A 64 -11.75 -8.00 12.68
CA LEU A 64 -11.17 -9.21 12.08
C LEU A 64 -12.20 -10.32 11.89
N LEU A 65 -13.09 -10.55 12.87
CA LEU A 65 -14.17 -11.52 12.76
C LEU A 65 -15.20 -11.14 11.67
N ASN A 66 -15.28 -9.86 11.32
CA ASN A 66 -16.04 -9.36 10.18
C ASN A 66 -15.25 -9.39 8.85
N HIS A 67 -14.14 -10.14 8.81
CA HIS A 67 -13.25 -10.31 7.67
C HIS A 67 -12.59 -9.01 7.18
N GLU A 68 -12.46 -7.97 8.02
CA GLU A 68 -11.68 -6.78 7.67
C GLU A 68 -10.19 -7.14 7.56
N PRO A 69 -9.48 -6.75 6.48
CA PRO A 69 -8.06 -7.02 6.33
C PRO A 69 -7.25 -6.55 7.54
N ILE A 70 -6.32 -7.39 8.00
CA ILE A 70 -5.51 -7.10 9.20
C ILE A 70 -4.76 -5.77 9.05
N GLN A 71 -4.28 -5.43 7.85
CA GLN A 71 -3.56 -4.19 7.57
C GLN A 71 -4.43 -2.96 7.88
N TYR A 72 -5.71 -2.97 7.51
CA TYR A 72 -6.64 -1.89 7.88
C TYR A 72 -7.03 -1.92 9.36
N VAL A 73 -7.08 -3.10 9.98
CA VAL A 73 -7.30 -3.22 11.43
C VAL A 73 -6.15 -2.58 12.21
N LEU A 74 -4.91 -2.79 11.77
CA LEU A 74 -3.70 -2.22 12.36
C LEU A 74 -3.42 -0.79 11.87
N GLY A 75 -4.01 -0.38 10.75
CA GLY A 75 -3.74 0.89 10.07
C GLY A 75 -2.36 0.95 9.42
N GLU A 76 -1.70 -0.20 9.21
CA GLU A 76 -0.34 -0.27 8.67
C GLU A 76 -0.12 -1.53 7.81
N ALA A 77 0.72 -1.39 6.79
CA ALA A 77 1.19 -2.46 5.92
C ALA A 77 2.71 -2.34 5.72
N TRP A 78 3.37 -3.47 5.47
CA TRP A 78 4.78 -3.49 5.12
C TRP A 78 4.93 -3.54 3.61
N PHE A 79 5.87 -2.76 3.07
CA PHE A 79 6.21 -2.74 1.65
C PHE A 79 7.69 -2.38 1.46
N CYS A 80 8.45 -3.21 0.76
CA CYS A 80 9.89 -3.03 0.52
C CYS A 80 10.70 -2.73 1.81
N GLY A 81 10.34 -3.37 2.93
CA GLY A 81 10.96 -3.15 4.24
C GLY A 81 10.53 -1.87 4.97
N MET A 82 9.61 -1.10 4.40
CA MET A 82 9.04 0.11 5.00
C MET A 82 7.69 -0.22 5.65
N LYS A 83 7.35 0.50 6.72
CA LYS A 83 6.03 0.41 7.33
C LYS A 83 5.21 1.63 6.92
N LEU A 84 4.16 1.39 6.13
CA LEU A 84 3.30 2.42 5.56
C LEU A 84 1.94 2.42 6.26
N SER A 85 1.39 3.60 6.50
CA SER A 85 0.02 3.79 6.94
C SER A 85 -0.95 3.42 5.81
N VAL A 86 -1.99 2.66 6.12
CA VAL A 86 -3.03 2.28 5.16
C VAL A 86 -4.41 2.30 5.79
N ASP A 87 -5.41 2.65 4.99
CA ASP A 87 -6.82 2.56 5.36
C ASP A 87 -7.68 2.31 4.11
N LYS A 88 -9.01 2.32 4.27
CA LYS A 88 -9.99 2.05 3.20
C LYS A 88 -9.96 3.06 2.05
N GLN A 89 -9.09 4.07 2.07
CA GLN A 89 -8.90 5.04 1.01
C GLN A 89 -7.82 4.60 0.00
N VAL A 90 -6.98 3.61 0.35
CA VAL A 90 -5.87 3.14 -0.49
C VAL A 90 -5.86 1.61 -0.58
N LEU A 91 -5.41 1.08 -1.71
CA LEU A 91 -5.14 -0.35 -1.86
C LEU A 91 -4.07 -0.78 -0.85
N ILE A 92 -4.22 -1.97 -0.26
CA ILE A 92 -3.16 -2.56 0.56
C ILE A 92 -2.00 -2.92 -0.39
N PRO A 93 -0.77 -2.42 -0.17
CA PRO A 93 0.38 -2.77 -1.00
C PRO A 93 0.52 -4.29 -1.14
N ARG A 94 0.72 -4.77 -2.37
CA ARG A 94 0.81 -6.19 -2.68
C ARG A 94 2.28 -6.62 -2.75
N PRO A 95 2.64 -7.81 -2.22
CA PRO A 95 4.03 -8.31 -2.30
C PRO A 95 4.57 -8.36 -3.74
N GLU A 96 3.74 -8.72 -4.71
CA GLU A 96 4.10 -8.78 -6.13
C GLU A 96 4.48 -7.40 -6.69
N THR A 97 3.98 -6.31 -6.08
CA THR A 97 4.36 -4.94 -6.46
C THR A 97 5.78 -4.58 -5.98
N GLU A 98 6.37 -5.33 -5.05
CA GLU A 98 7.78 -5.14 -4.68
C GLU A 98 8.71 -5.55 -5.83
N GLU A 99 8.35 -6.59 -6.59
CA GLU A 99 9.12 -7.03 -7.77
C GLU A 99 9.16 -5.93 -8.85
N LEU A 100 8.07 -5.18 -9.03
CA LEU A 100 8.02 -4.04 -9.95
C LEU A 100 9.02 -2.94 -9.54
N VAL A 101 9.12 -2.65 -8.24
CA VAL A 101 10.10 -1.67 -7.72
C VAL A 101 11.53 -2.16 -7.96
N GLU A 102 11.79 -3.43 -7.70
CA GLU A 102 13.10 -4.06 -7.95
C GLU A 102 13.50 -3.96 -9.42
N TRP A 103 12.58 -4.28 -10.35
CA TRP A 103 12.85 -4.17 -11.79
C TRP A 103 13.19 -2.74 -12.22
N VAL A 104 12.52 -1.73 -11.69
CA VAL A 104 12.85 -0.33 -12.00
C VAL A 104 14.26 0.00 -11.51
N ILE A 105 14.61 -0.39 -10.29
CA ILE A 105 15.95 -0.16 -9.71
C ILE A 105 17.02 -0.87 -10.54
N GLU A 106 16.83 -2.14 -10.88
CA GLU A 106 17.77 -2.91 -11.70
C GLU A 106 17.94 -2.30 -13.10
N THR A 107 16.88 -1.74 -13.67
CA THR A 107 16.91 -1.09 -14.99
C THR A 107 17.78 0.16 -14.99
N VAL A 108 17.81 0.90 -13.88
CA VAL A 108 18.52 2.20 -13.78
C VAL A 108 19.81 2.16 -13.00
N GLN A 109 20.20 1.02 -12.42
CA GLN A 109 21.36 0.92 -11.52
C GLN A 109 22.68 1.40 -12.16
N ASP A 110 22.82 1.21 -13.47
CA ASP A 110 24.00 1.58 -14.25
C ASP A 110 23.83 2.92 -14.99
N TRP A 111 22.72 3.64 -14.77
CA TRP A 111 22.52 4.93 -15.42
C TRP A 111 23.49 5.96 -14.83
N PRO A 112 24.23 6.71 -15.67
CA PRO A 112 25.17 7.68 -15.18
C PRO A 112 24.43 8.87 -14.57
N GLU A 113 25.07 9.54 -13.60
CA GLU A 113 24.57 10.83 -13.10
C GLU A 113 24.44 11.83 -14.28
N PRO A 114 23.25 12.37 -14.52
CA PRO A 114 23.00 13.26 -15.63
C PRO A 114 23.64 14.65 -15.41
N ALA A 115 24.28 15.21 -16.44
CA ALA A 115 25.07 16.45 -16.30
C ALA A 115 24.24 17.73 -16.08
N ASN A 116 22.99 17.79 -16.56
CA ASN A 116 22.22 19.04 -16.67
C ASN A 116 20.79 18.99 -16.13
N ARG A 117 20.32 17.83 -15.65
CA ARG A 117 18.96 17.64 -15.09
C ARG A 117 18.91 16.36 -14.29
N ASN A 118 17.99 16.20 -13.36
CA ASN A 118 17.71 14.90 -12.76
C ASN A 118 16.92 14.00 -13.73
N TYR A 119 17.05 12.68 -13.56
CA TYR A 119 16.10 11.74 -14.15
C TYR A 119 14.77 11.85 -13.42
N LYS A 120 13.66 11.75 -14.13
CA LYS A 120 12.32 11.86 -13.57
C LYS A 120 11.59 10.52 -13.69
N ILE A 121 11.03 10.06 -12.58
CA ILE A 121 10.19 8.87 -12.53
C ILE A 121 8.79 9.28 -12.11
N LEU A 122 7.78 8.86 -12.88
CA LEU A 122 6.37 9.08 -12.56
C LEU A 122 5.71 7.77 -12.12
N ASP A 123 5.19 7.74 -10.90
CA ASP A 123 4.30 6.70 -10.38
C ASP A 123 2.83 7.09 -10.59
N VAL A 124 2.12 6.35 -11.43
CA VAL A 124 0.72 6.63 -11.80
C VAL A 124 -0.23 5.77 -10.98
N GLY A 125 -1.19 6.41 -10.30
CA GLY A 125 -2.11 5.72 -9.39
C GLY A 125 -1.42 5.32 -8.09
N THR A 126 -0.67 6.26 -7.49
CA THR A 126 0.28 5.98 -6.41
C THR A 126 -0.37 5.40 -5.14
N GLY A 127 -1.67 5.61 -4.94
CA GLY A 127 -2.42 5.05 -3.81
C GLY A 127 -1.80 5.44 -2.47
N SER A 128 -1.20 4.47 -1.77
CA SER A 128 -0.51 4.69 -0.49
C SER A 128 0.86 5.34 -0.62
N GLY A 129 1.34 5.62 -1.84
CA GLY A 129 2.68 6.10 -2.12
C GLY A 129 3.74 4.99 -2.17
N CYS A 130 3.35 3.72 -2.08
CA CYS A 130 4.28 2.64 -1.77
C CYS A 130 5.40 2.47 -2.83
N ILE A 131 5.07 2.54 -4.12
CA ILE A 131 6.05 2.47 -5.21
C ILE A 131 6.95 3.71 -5.20
N ALA A 132 6.36 4.90 -5.27
CA ALA A 132 7.11 6.16 -5.30
C ALA A 132 8.08 6.32 -4.12
N ILE A 133 7.62 6.04 -2.89
CA ILE A 133 8.44 6.13 -1.68
C ILE A 133 9.56 5.08 -1.71
N ALA A 134 9.26 3.84 -2.13
CA ALA A 134 10.27 2.79 -2.20
C ALA A 134 11.39 3.13 -3.20
N LEU A 135 11.01 3.66 -4.37
CA LEU A 135 11.97 4.12 -5.38
C LEU A 135 12.80 5.28 -4.84
N GLN A 136 12.18 6.29 -4.23
CA GLN A 136 12.89 7.44 -3.66
C GLN A 136 13.95 7.02 -2.65
N LYS A 137 13.63 6.07 -1.76
CA LYS A 137 14.56 5.61 -0.71
C LYS A 137 15.72 4.75 -1.23
N LYS A 138 15.55 4.10 -2.38
CA LYS A 138 16.52 3.14 -2.92
C LYS A 138 17.35 3.70 -4.07
N LEU A 139 16.86 4.73 -4.75
CA LEU A 139 17.55 5.36 -5.88
C LEU A 139 18.47 6.50 -5.43
N LEU A 140 19.41 6.87 -6.30
CA LEU A 140 20.36 7.94 -6.08
C LEU A 140 19.70 9.32 -6.18
N ALA A 141 20.34 10.34 -5.60
CA ALA A 141 19.76 11.69 -5.44
C ALA A 141 19.44 12.41 -6.77
N TYR A 142 19.99 11.95 -7.89
CA TYR A 142 19.69 12.49 -9.21
C TYR A 142 18.43 11.87 -9.86
N PHE A 143 17.67 11.04 -9.12
CA PHE A 143 16.30 10.64 -9.48
C PHE A 143 15.28 11.48 -8.72
N GLU A 144 14.49 12.24 -9.46
CA GLU A 144 13.32 12.97 -8.97
C GLU A 144 12.08 12.09 -9.14
N ILE A 145 11.34 11.88 -8.03
CA ILE A 145 10.15 11.03 -8.03
C ILE A 145 8.90 11.91 -8.00
N LEU A 146 8.06 11.74 -9.02
CA LEU A 146 6.72 12.30 -9.11
C LEU A 146 5.71 11.16 -8.93
N ALA A 147 4.58 11.45 -8.30
CA ALA A 147 3.53 10.49 -8.07
C ALA A 147 2.17 11.14 -8.25
N CYS A 148 1.25 10.51 -8.98
CA CYS A 148 -0.08 11.05 -9.18
C CYS A 148 -1.19 10.07 -8.80
N ASP A 149 -2.32 10.63 -8.37
CA ASP A 149 -3.54 9.87 -8.11
C ASP A 149 -4.75 10.79 -8.31
N LYS A 150 -5.88 10.19 -8.73
CA LYS A 150 -7.16 10.90 -8.86
C LYS A 150 -7.81 11.14 -7.50
N SER A 151 -7.47 10.35 -6.50
CA SER A 151 -8.03 10.39 -5.16
C SER A 151 -7.20 11.30 -4.24
N ASP A 152 -7.70 12.49 -3.93
CA ASP A 152 -7.10 13.38 -2.91
C ASP A 152 -6.94 12.70 -1.54
N ARG A 153 -7.84 11.76 -1.25
CA ARG A 153 -7.80 10.92 -0.06
C ARG A 153 -6.61 9.97 -0.08
N ALA A 154 -6.34 9.34 -1.22
CA ALA A 154 -5.15 8.51 -1.39
C ALA A 154 -3.87 9.36 -1.25
N LEU A 155 -3.83 10.53 -1.90
CA LEU A 155 -2.68 11.45 -1.79
C LEU A 155 -2.43 11.96 -0.38
N THR A 156 -3.46 12.08 0.45
CA THR A 156 -3.27 12.42 1.87
C THR A 156 -2.53 11.30 2.61
N ILE A 157 -2.88 10.04 2.36
CA ILE A 157 -2.18 8.88 2.92
C ILE A 157 -0.75 8.77 2.34
N ALA A 158 -0.59 8.99 1.03
CA ALA A 158 0.71 8.95 0.37
C ALA A 158 1.68 10.01 0.92
N ARG A 159 1.21 11.26 1.10
CA ARG A 159 2.01 12.33 1.72
C ARG A 159 2.39 12.00 3.15
N LYS A 160 1.43 11.52 3.96
CA LYS A 160 1.71 11.07 5.33
C LYS A 160 2.79 9.98 5.35
N ASN A 161 2.70 9.02 4.43
CA ASN A 161 3.68 7.95 4.34
C ASN A 161 5.06 8.44 3.88
N ALA A 162 5.10 9.40 2.96
CA ALA A 162 6.35 10.01 2.54
C ALA A 162 7.01 10.76 3.71
N ASP A 163 6.22 11.53 4.48
CA ASP A 163 6.69 12.21 5.70
C ASP A 163 7.20 11.20 6.74
N ASP A 164 6.43 10.15 7.05
CA ASP A 164 6.80 9.11 8.01
C ASP A 164 8.08 8.33 7.59
N GLN A 165 8.39 8.32 6.29
CA GLN A 165 9.53 7.62 5.71
C GLN A 165 10.69 8.55 5.32
N ASP A 166 10.61 9.84 5.61
CA ASP A 166 11.58 10.87 5.20
C ASP A 166 11.87 10.84 3.68
N ALA A 167 10.85 10.61 2.86
CA ALA A 167 10.97 10.47 1.41
C ALA A 167 10.48 11.72 0.67
N LEU A 168 11.28 12.21 -0.28
CA LEU A 168 10.94 13.37 -1.10
C LEU A 168 10.25 12.96 -2.39
N VAL A 169 8.92 13.06 -2.43
CA VAL A 169 8.08 12.73 -3.59
C VAL A 169 7.17 13.92 -3.91
N ASP A 170 7.09 14.31 -5.18
CA ASP A 170 6.14 15.33 -5.65
C ASP A 170 4.78 14.69 -5.98
N PHE A 171 3.75 15.03 -5.19
CA PHE A 171 2.42 14.42 -5.27
C PHE A 171 1.40 15.30 -6.00
N ILE A 172 0.95 14.83 -7.17
CA ILE A 172 0.11 15.58 -8.11
C ILE A 172 -1.33 15.03 -8.11
N PRO A 173 -2.35 15.82 -7.70
CA PRO A 173 -3.75 15.43 -7.83
C PRO A 173 -4.20 15.53 -9.28
N MET A 174 -4.42 14.38 -9.92
CA MET A 174 -4.89 14.34 -11.31
C MET A 174 -5.54 13.01 -11.69
N ASP A 175 -6.46 13.07 -12.65
CA ASP A 175 -6.96 11.89 -13.34
C ASP A 175 -6.02 11.54 -14.49
N PHE A 176 -5.32 10.40 -14.40
CA PHE A 176 -4.43 9.98 -15.48
C PHE A 176 -5.17 9.56 -16.75
N LEU A 177 -6.47 9.28 -16.72
CA LEU A 177 -7.23 9.02 -17.95
C LEU A 177 -7.65 10.32 -18.67
N ASP A 178 -7.44 11.48 -18.05
CA ASP A 178 -7.66 12.78 -18.67
C ASP A 178 -6.41 13.24 -19.43
N GLU A 179 -6.48 13.19 -20.77
CA GLU A 179 -5.37 13.58 -21.65
C GLU A 179 -4.94 15.05 -21.48
N ASP A 180 -5.86 15.95 -21.12
CA ASP A 180 -5.51 17.36 -20.92
C ASP A 180 -4.75 17.57 -19.60
N GLN A 181 -5.02 16.75 -18.60
CA GLN A 181 -4.20 16.70 -17.38
C GLN A 181 -2.85 16.05 -17.65
N GLN A 182 -2.79 14.96 -18.43
CA GLN A 182 -1.51 14.34 -18.83
C GLN A 182 -0.57 15.34 -19.54
N LYS A 183 -1.11 16.25 -20.38
CA LYS A 183 -0.31 17.26 -21.08
C LYS A 183 0.42 18.19 -20.12
N GLN A 184 -0.11 18.43 -18.92
CA GLN A 184 0.47 19.29 -17.90
C GLN A 184 1.65 18.64 -17.17
N LEU A 185 1.78 17.31 -17.22
CA LEU A 185 2.92 16.60 -16.64
C LEU A 185 4.22 16.91 -17.40
N PRO A 186 5.37 16.94 -16.69
CA PRO A 186 6.66 17.07 -17.34
C PRO A 186 6.97 15.84 -18.22
N HIS A 187 7.96 15.97 -19.08
CA HIS A 187 8.60 14.79 -19.66
C HIS A 187 9.32 14.02 -18.56
N VAL A 188 9.29 12.69 -18.64
CA VAL A 188 9.89 11.79 -17.65
C VAL A 188 10.76 10.74 -18.34
N ASP A 189 11.65 10.12 -17.59
CA ASP A 189 12.52 9.05 -18.10
C ASP A 189 11.90 7.67 -17.86
N ILE A 190 11.09 7.54 -16.80
CA ILE A 190 10.38 6.31 -16.45
C ILE A 190 8.96 6.65 -16.04
N VAL A 191 8.02 5.83 -16.51
CA VAL A 191 6.66 5.77 -15.97
C VAL A 191 6.44 4.37 -15.41
N VAL A 192 5.96 4.31 -14.17
CA VAL A 192 5.62 3.08 -13.46
C VAL A 192 4.19 3.18 -12.94
N SER A 193 3.47 2.06 -12.89
CA SER A 193 2.11 2.04 -12.40
C SER A 193 1.71 0.62 -12.01
N ASN A 194 0.92 0.51 -10.94
CA ASN A 194 0.11 -0.67 -10.66
C ASN A 194 -1.37 -0.25 -10.77
N PRO A 195 -1.90 -0.04 -11.99
CA PRO A 195 -3.24 0.49 -12.16
C PRO A 195 -4.30 -0.57 -11.83
N PRO A 196 -5.57 -0.19 -11.61
CA PRO A 196 -6.66 -1.16 -11.58
C PRO A 196 -6.75 -1.87 -12.94
N TYR A 197 -7.00 -3.18 -12.90
CA TYR A 197 -7.01 -4.04 -14.08
C TYR A 197 -8.11 -5.10 -14.07
N ILE A 198 -8.96 -5.13 -13.04
CA ILE A 198 -10.00 -6.15 -12.89
C ILE A 198 -11.28 -5.62 -13.54
N PRO A 199 -11.83 -6.27 -14.58
CA PRO A 199 -13.13 -5.87 -15.11
C PRO A 199 -14.21 -5.95 -14.03
N ASP A 200 -15.19 -5.05 -14.05
CA ASP A 200 -16.32 -5.03 -13.12
C ASP A 200 -17.00 -6.41 -12.98
N SER A 201 -17.16 -7.13 -14.10
CA SER A 201 -17.70 -8.50 -14.13
C SER A 201 -16.86 -9.52 -13.34
N GLY A 202 -15.56 -9.26 -13.15
CA GLY A 202 -14.62 -10.06 -12.37
C GLY A 202 -14.84 -10.02 -10.86
N LYS A 203 -15.67 -9.10 -10.36
CA LYS A 203 -15.97 -8.94 -8.93
C LYS A 203 -16.45 -10.23 -8.26
N ASN A 204 -17.20 -11.07 -8.97
CA ASN A 204 -17.75 -12.32 -8.43
C ASN A 204 -16.69 -13.42 -8.19
N LEU A 205 -15.48 -13.25 -8.74
CA LEU A 205 -14.37 -14.19 -8.60
C LEU A 205 -13.40 -13.78 -7.49
N MET A 206 -13.59 -12.59 -6.91
CA MET A 206 -12.72 -12.04 -5.88
C MET A 206 -13.19 -12.47 -4.48
N ALA A 207 -12.25 -12.54 -3.55
CA ALA A 207 -12.57 -12.77 -2.16
C ALA A 207 -13.39 -11.61 -1.58
N ASP A 208 -14.45 -11.94 -0.82
CA ASP A 208 -15.40 -10.96 -0.28
C ASP A 208 -14.73 -9.85 0.52
N ASN A 209 -13.67 -10.15 1.26
CA ASN A 209 -12.92 -9.18 2.05
C ASN A 209 -12.25 -8.10 1.18
N VAL A 210 -11.72 -8.47 0.01
CA VAL A 210 -11.09 -7.51 -0.91
C VAL A 210 -12.16 -6.58 -1.46
N VAL A 211 -13.25 -7.15 -1.99
CA VAL A 211 -14.35 -6.40 -2.60
C VAL A 211 -15.07 -5.49 -1.60
N LYS A 212 -15.19 -5.93 -0.35
CA LYS A 212 -15.92 -5.21 0.71
C LYS A 212 -15.14 -4.06 1.33
N TYR A 213 -13.81 -4.17 1.42
CA TYR A 213 -13.01 -3.25 2.22
C TYR A 213 -12.05 -2.39 1.42
N GLU A 214 -11.50 -2.88 0.31
CA GLU A 214 -10.52 -2.11 -0.48
C GLU A 214 -11.23 -1.15 -1.45
N PRO A 215 -10.60 -0.03 -1.83
CA PRO A 215 -11.25 0.98 -2.66
C PRO A 215 -11.61 0.44 -4.03
N TYR A 216 -12.88 0.58 -4.43
CA TYR A 216 -13.38 0.14 -5.73
C TYR A 216 -12.53 0.65 -6.90
N MET A 217 -12.19 1.95 -6.89
CA MET A 217 -11.42 2.61 -7.96
C MET A 217 -9.98 2.09 -8.07
N ALA A 218 -9.45 1.46 -7.02
CA ALA A 218 -8.09 0.89 -7.03
C ALA A 218 -8.08 -0.58 -7.51
N LEU A 219 -9.25 -1.18 -7.74
CA LEU A 219 -9.39 -2.57 -8.18
C LEU A 219 -9.95 -2.66 -9.60
N PHE A 220 -11.02 -1.91 -9.87
CA PHE A 220 -11.89 -2.20 -10.99
C PHE A 220 -11.77 -1.22 -12.15
N VAL A 221 -12.04 -1.76 -13.34
CA VAL A 221 -12.14 -1.04 -14.61
C VAL A 221 -13.44 -1.43 -15.33
N PRO A 222 -13.99 -0.55 -16.20
CA PRO A 222 -15.17 -0.87 -16.99
C PRO A 222 -14.97 -2.13 -17.83
N ASP A 223 -16.02 -2.95 -17.95
CA ASP A 223 -15.99 -4.19 -18.75
C ASP A 223 -15.77 -3.93 -20.25
N ASP A 224 -16.17 -2.76 -20.74
CA ASP A 224 -16.05 -2.36 -22.15
C ASP A 224 -14.68 -1.76 -22.50
N ASP A 225 -13.91 -1.29 -21.52
CA ASP A 225 -12.51 -0.91 -21.68
C ASP A 225 -11.61 -1.37 -20.52
N PRO A 226 -11.36 -2.68 -20.39
CA PRO A 226 -10.53 -3.22 -19.31
C PRO A 226 -9.05 -2.85 -19.44
N LEU A 227 -8.64 -2.30 -20.60
CA LEU A 227 -7.27 -1.90 -20.88
C LEU A 227 -7.06 -0.39 -20.86
N GLN A 228 -8.04 0.40 -20.40
CA GLN A 228 -8.01 1.87 -20.45
C GLN A 228 -6.70 2.48 -19.88
N PHE A 229 -6.23 1.98 -18.72
CA PHE A 229 -5.01 2.48 -18.10
C PHE A 229 -3.76 2.08 -18.89
N TYR A 230 -3.69 0.86 -19.39
CA TYR A 230 -2.58 0.41 -20.22
C TYR A 230 -2.49 1.19 -21.54
N LYS A 231 -3.64 1.48 -22.17
CA LYS A 231 -3.72 2.34 -23.36
C LYS A 231 -3.25 3.76 -23.05
N ALA A 232 -3.71 4.34 -21.94
CA ALA A 232 -3.31 5.66 -21.48
C ALA A 232 -1.81 5.74 -21.20
N LEU A 233 -1.25 4.77 -20.46
CA LEU A 233 0.19 4.67 -20.16
C LEU A 233 1.02 4.52 -21.44
N ALA A 234 0.61 3.65 -22.35
CA ALA A 234 1.31 3.46 -23.63
C ALA A 234 1.24 4.72 -24.53
N SER A 235 0.10 5.44 -24.52
CA SER A 235 -0.05 6.71 -25.22
C SER A 235 0.86 7.79 -24.62
N PHE A 236 0.79 7.98 -23.30
CA PHE A 236 1.65 8.89 -22.56
C PHE A 236 3.14 8.62 -22.85
N GLY A 237 3.54 7.34 -22.83
CA GLY A 237 4.90 6.92 -23.11
C GLY A 237 5.41 7.39 -24.48
N LYS A 238 4.57 7.45 -25.51
CA LYS A 238 4.98 7.92 -26.85
C LYS A 238 5.28 9.41 -26.92
N PHE A 239 4.68 10.21 -26.04
CA PHE A 239 4.75 11.67 -26.11
C PHE A 239 5.57 12.30 -24.97
N LYS A 240 5.73 11.59 -23.85
CA LYS A 240 6.28 12.15 -22.61
C LYS A 240 7.50 11.41 -22.08
N LEU A 241 7.82 10.19 -22.56
CA LEU A 241 9.11 9.57 -22.26
C LEU A 241 10.24 10.23 -23.06
N GLN A 242 11.40 10.40 -22.43
CA GLN A 242 12.62 10.94 -23.04
C GLN A 242 13.50 9.86 -23.66
#